data_AF-A0A7S3Y192-F1
#
_entry.id   AF-A0A7S3Y192-F1
#
_cell.length_a   1.000
_cell.length_b   1.000
_cell.length_c   1.000
_cell.angle_alpha   90.00
_cell.angle_beta   90.00
_cell.angle_gamma   90.00
#
_symmetry.space_group_name_H-M   'P 1'
#
loop_
_entity.id
_entity.type
_entity.pdbx_description
1 polymer ?
#
loop_
_entity_poly.entity_id
_entity_poly.type
_entity_poly.pdbx_seq_one_letter_code
_entity_poly.pdbx_strand_id
1 'polypeptide(L)'
;MTSSGGWNDNSCSNTQASLCEIPTILLEYSYYSDSLSRDDAESACEAAGGMLASITSAEIDEEIVELTGGDSAWIGLNDESTEGTYVWADGTSSADYTNWNTGEPNDWGDSEDCVEITSSGGWNDQSCSTTQGYVCQWTVTAAPTMAPTKAPTKAPTKAPTKAPTKAPTASSSSCPSDFSAEGDLCLKAVAKKLTWSD
;
A
#
# COMPACT_ATOMS: atom_id res chain seq x y z
N MET A 1 0.34 -27.50 -10.06
CA MET A 1 -1.09 -27.76 -9.83
C MET A 1 -1.48 -29.08 -10.50
N THR A 2 -2.04 -30.00 -9.73
CA THR A 2 -2.62 -31.24 -10.28
C THR A 2 -3.88 -30.94 -11.10
N SER A 3 -4.30 -31.89 -11.93
CA SER A 3 -5.57 -31.80 -12.68
C SER A 3 -6.82 -31.67 -11.79
N SER A 4 -6.68 -31.91 -10.48
CA SER A 4 -7.74 -31.76 -9.47
C SER A 4 -7.65 -30.43 -8.68
N GLY A 5 -6.75 -29.51 -9.05
CA GLY A 5 -6.61 -28.20 -8.38
C GLY A 5 -5.79 -28.23 -7.09
N GLY A 6 -5.01 -29.28 -6.84
CA GLY A 6 -4.12 -29.38 -5.68
C GLY A 6 -2.70 -28.91 -5.95
N TRP A 7 -1.98 -28.50 -4.90
CA TRP A 7 -0.55 -28.24 -4.94
C TRP A 7 0.23 -29.56 -4.96
N ASN A 8 1.32 -29.60 -5.72
CA ASN A 8 2.24 -30.74 -5.78
C ASN A 8 3.69 -30.26 -5.70
N ASP A 9 4.51 -30.99 -4.97
CA ASP A 9 5.92 -30.76 -4.74
C ASP A 9 6.77 -31.31 -5.92
N ASN A 10 6.64 -30.65 -7.07
CA ASN A 10 7.52 -30.94 -8.20
C ASN A 10 8.91 -30.33 -7.99
N SER A 11 9.95 -30.98 -8.53
CA SER A 11 11.32 -30.45 -8.51
C SER A 11 11.37 -29.02 -9.08
N CYS A 12 12.01 -28.11 -8.34
CA CYS A 12 12.17 -26.70 -8.73
C CYS A 12 13.00 -26.50 -10.01
N SER A 13 13.73 -27.53 -10.46
CA SER A 13 14.46 -27.51 -11.73
C SER A 13 13.58 -27.74 -12.96
N ASN A 14 12.32 -28.13 -12.77
CA ASN A 14 11.37 -28.33 -13.87
C ASN A 14 10.80 -26.99 -14.34
N THR A 15 10.72 -26.81 -15.65
CA THR A 15 10.03 -25.65 -16.24
C THR A 15 8.53 -25.76 -15.98
N GLN A 16 7.98 -24.85 -15.17
CA GLN A 16 6.55 -24.74 -14.89
C GLN A 16 6.11 -23.27 -15.07
N ALA A 17 4.81 -23.06 -15.30
CA ALA A 17 4.25 -21.72 -15.33
C ALA A 17 4.21 -21.15 -13.90
N SER A 18 4.59 -19.88 -13.76
CA SER A 18 4.47 -19.13 -12.50
C SER A 18 3.14 -18.38 -12.47
N LEU A 19 2.54 -18.30 -11.29
CA LEU A 19 1.48 -17.34 -11.00
C LEU A 19 2.14 -16.08 -10.42
N CYS A 20 1.71 -14.92 -10.89
CA CYS A 20 2.10 -13.63 -10.33
C CYS A 20 0.82 -12.93 -9.87
N GLU A 21 0.76 -12.57 -8.60
CA GLU A 21 -0.24 -11.64 -8.10
C GLU A 21 0.30 -10.22 -8.30
N ILE A 22 -0.48 -9.38 -8.98
CA ILE A 22 -0.17 -7.97 -9.10
C ILE A 22 -1.00 -7.28 -8.02
N PRO A 23 -0.38 -6.64 -7.01
CA PRO A 23 -1.15 -5.91 -6.01
C PRO A 23 -1.94 -4.79 -6.70
N THR A 24 -3.21 -4.66 -6.35
CA THR A 24 -4.11 -3.64 -6.91
C THR A 24 -3.79 -2.23 -6.40
N ILE A 25 -2.98 -2.14 -5.35
CA ILE A 25 -2.43 -0.92 -4.77
C ILE A 25 -0.92 -1.04 -4.89
N LEU A 26 -0.29 -0.11 -5.60
CA LEU A 26 1.16 0.04 -5.57
C LEU A 26 1.49 1.05 -4.47
N LEU A 27 2.57 0.82 -3.74
CA LEU A 27 3.14 1.81 -2.84
C LEU A 27 4.40 2.37 -3.48
N GLU A 28 4.58 3.68 -3.37
CA GLU A 28 5.83 4.37 -3.70
C GLU A 28 6.42 4.95 -2.43
N TYR A 29 7.74 4.91 -2.32
CA TYR A 29 8.49 5.44 -1.18
C TYR A 29 9.52 6.47 -1.63
N SER A 30 9.81 7.44 -0.77
CA SER A 30 10.92 8.38 -1.00
C SER A 30 11.50 8.84 0.32
N TYR A 31 12.84 8.85 0.38
CA TYR A 31 13.61 9.39 1.48
C TYR A 31 13.87 10.89 1.29
N TYR A 32 13.76 11.65 2.37
CA TYR A 32 14.12 13.05 2.46
C TYR A 32 15.15 13.25 3.57
N SER A 33 16.27 13.89 3.22
CA SER A 33 17.36 14.15 4.16
C SER A 33 17.18 15.42 4.99
N ASP A 34 16.07 16.15 4.82
CA ASP A 34 15.74 17.31 5.63
C ASP A 34 15.55 16.87 7.08
N SER A 35 16.27 17.51 8.01
CA SER A 35 16.27 17.14 9.43
C SER A 35 15.05 17.75 10.12
N LEU A 36 14.02 16.94 10.37
CA LEU A 36 12.73 17.34 10.92
C LEU A 36 12.36 16.51 12.16
N SER A 37 11.57 17.12 13.06
CA SER A 37 10.88 16.36 14.11
C SER A 37 9.89 15.38 13.47
N ARG A 38 9.44 14.36 14.22
CA ARG A 38 8.50 13.38 13.66
C ARG A 38 7.22 14.06 13.16
N ASP A 39 6.66 15.00 13.94
CA ASP A 39 5.43 15.70 13.59
C ASP A 39 5.59 16.60 12.36
N ASP A 40 6.74 17.26 12.24
CA ASP A 40 7.06 18.07 11.06
C ASP A 40 7.27 17.19 9.81
N ALA A 41 7.87 16.01 9.98
CA ALA A 41 8.07 15.03 8.91
C ALA A 41 6.74 14.43 8.43
N GLU A 42 5.84 14.06 9.36
CA GLU A 42 4.47 13.63 9.02
C GLU A 42 3.75 14.72 8.25
N SER A 43 3.76 15.95 8.77
CA SER A 43 3.16 17.12 8.10
C SER A 43 3.74 17.35 6.69
N ALA A 44 5.03 17.09 6.49
CA ALA A 44 5.68 17.20 5.19
C ALA A 44 5.21 16.11 4.21
N CYS A 45 5.09 14.85 4.67
CA CYS A 45 4.54 13.77 3.86
C CYS A 45 3.07 14.02 3.51
N GLU A 46 2.25 14.44 4.47
CA GLU A 46 0.84 14.80 4.27
C GLU A 46 0.69 15.96 3.27
N ALA A 47 1.53 16.99 3.37
CA ALA A 47 1.53 18.11 2.43
C ALA A 47 1.90 17.68 1.01
N ALA A 48 2.68 16.61 0.86
CA ALA A 48 3.00 15.97 -0.41
C ALA A 48 1.94 14.95 -0.87
N GLY A 49 0.83 14.80 -0.14
CA GLY A 49 -0.25 13.86 -0.45
C GLY A 49 0.04 12.41 -0.07
N GLY A 50 1.02 12.17 0.80
CA GLY A 50 1.39 10.87 1.34
C GLY A 50 1.25 10.84 2.86
N MET A 51 2.03 9.97 3.49
CA MET A 51 2.17 9.83 4.95
C MET A 51 3.54 9.23 5.27
N LEU A 52 3.95 9.19 6.54
CA LEU A 52 5.17 8.44 6.90
C LEU A 52 5.05 6.95 6.54
N ALA A 53 6.16 6.34 6.12
CA ALA A 53 6.18 5.00 5.55
C ALA A 53 5.78 3.90 6.54
N SER A 54 4.94 2.98 6.09
CA SER A 54 4.49 1.81 6.84
C SER A 54 5.19 0.56 6.33
N ILE A 55 5.90 -0.13 7.23
CA ILE A 55 6.74 -1.28 6.87
C ILE A 55 6.03 -2.57 7.29
N THR A 56 5.36 -3.21 6.33
CA THR A 56 4.49 -4.37 6.60
C THR A 56 5.08 -5.70 6.14
N SER A 57 6.29 -5.70 5.56
CA SER A 57 7.02 -6.90 5.18
C SER A 57 8.53 -6.67 5.12
N ALA A 58 9.29 -7.76 5.09
CA ALA A 58 10.75 -7.70 4.98
C ALA A 58 11.21 -7.10 3.65
N GLU A 59 10.46 -7.31 2.57
CA GLU A 59 10.77 -6.73 1.26
C GLU A 59 10.64 -5.20 1.26
N ILE A 60 9.64 -4.66 1.98
CA ILE A 60 9.48 -3.20 2.15
C ILE A 60 10.60 -2.64 3.03
N ASP A 61 10.96 -3.35 4.10
CA ASP A 61 12.05 -2.94 4.99
C ASP A 61 13.37 -2.84 4.22
N GLU A 62 13.73 -3.85 3.44
CA GLU A 62 14.93 -3.86 2.59
C GLU A 62 14.92 -2.70 1.57
N GLU A 63 13.78 -2.40 0.94
CA GLU A 63 13.64 -1.27 0.02
C GLU A 63 13.91 0.07 0.73
N ILE A 64 13.34 0.26 1.91
CA ILE A 64 13.52 1.49 2.70
C ILE A 64 14.96 1.62 3.18
N VAL A 65 15.60 0.54 3.64
CA VAL A 65 17.03 0.54 4.01
C VAL A 65 17.91 0.96 2.83
N GLU A 66 17.61 0.50 1.61
CA GLU A 66 18.34 0.93 0.42
C GLU A 66 18.11 2.42 0.12
N LEU A 67 16.88 2.91 0.27
CA LEU A 67 16.53 4.32 0.05
C LEU A 67 17.23 5.27 1.01
N THR A 68 17.34 4.90 2.30
CA THR A 68 18.02 5.75 3.29
C THR A 68 19.53 5.73 3.15
N GLY A 69 20.10 4.73 2.47
CA GLY A 69 21.55 4.58 2.32
C GLY A 69 22.29 4.39 3.66
N GLY A 70 21.58 3.95 4.70
CA GLY A 70 22.10 3.80 6.06
C GLY A 70 22.00 5.04 6.95
N ASP A 71 21.34 6.11 6.49
CA ASP A 71 20.95 7.23 7.36
C ASP A 71 19.78 6.83 8.26
N SER A 72 19.74 7.38 9.48
CA SER A 72 18.56 7.29 10.35
C SER A 72 17.40 8.08 9.76
N ALA A 73 16.20 7.49 9.75
CA ALA A 73 15.01 8.15 9.21
C ALA A 73 13.74 7.80 9.97
N TRP A 74 12.85 8.78 10.10
CA TRP A 74 11.50 8.56 10.62
C TRP A 74 10.69 7.64 9.70
N ILE A 75 9.97 6.71 10.33
CA ILE A 75 8.95 5.87 9.71
C ILE A 75 7.61 6.09 10.43
N GLY A 76 6.52 5.57 9.88
CA GLY A 76 5.16 5.87 10.33
C GLY A 76 4.70 5.11 11.57
N LEU A 77 5.56 4.32 12.21
CA LEU A 77 5.21 3.58 13.44
C LEU A 77 5.36 4.50 14.65
N ASN A 78 4.38 4.48 15.55
CA ASN A 78 4.38 5.23 16.80
C ASN A 78 3.48 4.55 17.83
N ASP A 79 3.66 4.86 19.10
CA ASP A 79 2.77 4.46 20.20
C ASP A 79 2.37 5.64 21.10
N GLU A 80 2.48 6.87 20.61
CA GLU A 80 2.12 8.14 21.28
C GLU A 80 0.74 8.14 21.96
N SER A 81 -0.21 7.34 21.43
CA SER A 81 -1.55 7.22 22.00
C SER A 81 -1.61 6.32 23.22
N THR A 82 -0.81 5.26 23.26
CA THR A 82 -0.81 4.24 24.31
C THR A 82 0.52 3.48 24.27
N GLU A 83 1.38 3.78 25.24
CA GLU A 83 2.67 3.10 25.49
C GLU A 83 2.59 1.58 25.30
N GLY A 84 3.52 1.06 24.50
CA GLY A 84 3.62 -0.36 24.12
C GLY A 84 2.58 -0.84 23.11
N THR A 85 1.77 0.06 22.54
CA THR A 85 0.77 -0.24 21.50
C THR A 85 1.09 0.52 20.21
N TYR A 86 2.03 -0.03 19.44
CA TYR A 86 2.47 0.57 18.19
C TYR A 86 1.44 0.47 17.06
N VAL A 87 1.22 1.59 16.37
CA VAL A 87 0.30 1.73 15.23
C VAL A 87 1.00 2.40 14.05
N TRP A 88 0.72 1.92 12.85
CA TRP A 88 1.20 2.54 11.61
C TRP A 88 0.34 3.74 11.22
N ALA A 89 0.96 4.73 10.57
CA ALA A 89 0.28 5.93 10.05
C ALA A 89 -0.87 5.60 9.07
N ASP A 90 -0.78 4.50 8.32
CA ASP A 90 -1.85 4.03 7.42
C ASP A 90 -2.96 3.22 8.12
N GLY A 91 -2.83 3.00 9.43
CA GLY A 91 -3.75 2.21 10.24
C GLY A 91 -3.60 0.69 10.09
N THR A 92 -2.57 0.21 9.38
CA THR A 92 -2.27 -1.23 9.32
C THR A 92 -1.75 -1.74 10.65
N SER A 93 -1.89 -3.05 10.86
CA SER A 93 -1.45 -3.72 12.07
C SER A 93 0.06 -3.87 12.09
N SER A 94 0.71 -3.43 13.18
CA SER A 94 2.14 -3.67 13.44
C SER A 94 2.45 -5.12 13.84
N ALA A 95 1.43 -5.94 14.13
CA ALA A 95 1.62 -7.30 14.63
C ALA A 95 2.12 -8.29 13.56
N ASP A 96 1.99 -7.97 12.28
CA ASP A 96 2.29 -8.88 11.18
C ASP A 96 3.78 -8.86 10.77
N TYR A 97 4.48 -7.75 11.03
CA TYR A 97 5.91 -7.61 10.75
C TYR A 97 6.56 -6.58 11.68
N THR A 98 7.72 -6.94 12.24
CA THR A 98 8.55 -6.04 13.04
C THR A 98 10.03 -6.29 12.76
N ASN A 99 10.84 -5.23 12.77
CA ASN A 99 12.29 -5.33 12.62
C ASN A 99 13.07 -4.56 13.71
N TRP A 100 12.60 -4.61 14.96
CA TRP A 100 13.26 -3.98 16.10
C TRP A 100 14.73 -4.41 16.24
N ASN A 101 15.61 -3.45 16.54
CA ASN A 101 16.98 -3.75 16.91
C ASN A 101 17.04 -4.55 18.22
N THR A 102 18.17 -5.22 18.44
CA THR A 102 18.37 -5.96 19.70
C THR A 102 18.34 -5.01 20.89
N GLY A 103 17.34 -5.16 21.74
CA GLY A 103 17.12 -4.31 22.91
C GLY A 103 15.93 -3.37 22.77
N GLU A 104 15.39 -3.23 21.55
CA GLU A 104 14.28 -2.34 21.24
C GLU A 104 12.93 -3.06 21.14
N PRO A 105 11.81 -2.35 21.32
CA PRO A 105 11.74 -0.98 21.84
C PRO A 105 12.11 -0.93 23.33
N ASN A 106 12.77 0.15 23.78
CA ASN A 106 13.31 0.25 25.14
C ASN A 106 12.69 1.37 26.00
N ASP A 107 11.90 2.25 25.39
CA ASP A 107 11.26 3.45 25.96
C ASP A 107 12.25 4.26 26.82
N TRP A 108 13.35 4.71 26.21
CA TRP A 108 14.43 5.32 26.98
C TRP A 108 13.97 6.58 27.69
N GLY A 109 13.91 6.49 29.02
CA GLY A 109 13.52 7.62 29.86
C GLY A 109 12.01 7.87 29.90
N ASP A 110 11.20 6.86 29.55
CA ASP A 110 9.74 6.90 29.56
C ASP A 110 9.19 8.02 28.63
N SER A 111 9.75 8.13 27.42
CA SER A 111 9.50 9.26 26.49
C SER A 111 9.84 9.00 25.01
N GLU A 112 9.95 7.75 24.58
CA GLU A 112 10.30 7.38 23.19
C GLU A 112 9.10 6.82 22.42
N ASP A 113 8.18 7.70 22.04
CA ASP A 113 6.91 7.28 21.43
C ASP A 113 6.93 7.15 19.88
N CYS A 114 8.05 7.47 19.23
CA CYS A 114 8.18 7.51 17.76
C CYS A 114 9.26 6.56 17.26
N VAL A 115 9.13 6.06 16.03
CA VAL A 115 10.04 5.02 15.55
C VAL A 115 10.88 5.50 14.38
N GLU A 116 12.17 5.20 14.46
CA GLU A 116 13.12 5.38 13.36
C GLU A 116 13.60 4.05 12.81
N ILE A 117 13.98 4.04 11.53
CA ILE A 117 14.94 3.08 11.01
C ILE A 117 16.35 3.60 11.27
N THR A 118 17.27 2.76 11.73
CA THR A 118 18.64 3.17 12.03
C THR A 118 19.61 2.70 10.95
N SER A 119 20.88 3.09 11.07
CA SER A 119 21.97 2.64 10.18
C SER A 119 22.18 1.13 10.09
N SER A 120 21.64 0.34 11.03
CA SER A 120 21.67 -1.14 10.95
C SER A 120 20.59 -1.72 10.04
N GLY A 121 19.62 -0.90 9.64
CA GLY A 121 18.38 -1.30 8.98
C GLY A 121 17.28 -1.76 9.93
N GLY A 122 17.59 -1.98 11.22
CA GLY A 122 16.58 -2.29 12.23
C GLY A 122 15.96 -1.03 12.84
N TRP A 123 14.85 -1.22 13.56
CA TRP A 123 14.08 -0.12 14.14
C TRP A 123 14.49 0.21 15.56
N ASN A 124 14.29 1.45 15.96
CA ASN A 124 14.51 1.97 17.29
C ASN A 124 13.35 2.91 17.65
N ASP A 125 12.79 2.78 18.84
CA ASP A 125 11.94 3.82 19.40
C ASP A 125 12.82 5.00 19.85
N GLN A 126 12.32 6.21 19.64
CA GLN A 126 13.07 7.44 19.75
C GLN A 126 12.15 8.57 20.16
N SER A 127 12.71 9.55 20.88
CA SER A 127 11.98 10.77 21.20
C SER A 127 11.51 11.47 19.93
N CYS A 128 10.19 11.67 19.79
CA CYS A 128 9.55 12.33 18.65
C CYS A 128 10.10 13.74 18.34
N SER A 129 10.75 14.37 19.33
CA SER A 129 11.37 15.70 19.21
C SER A 129 12.75 15.72 18.55
N THR A 130 13.38 14.55 18.38
CA THR A 130 14.65 14.39 17.65
C THR A 130 14.45 14.83 16.19
N THR A 131 15.49 15.41 15.57
CA THR A 131 15.42 15.85 14.18
C THR A 131 16.30 15.00 13.28
N GLN A 132 15.73 14.37 12.27
CA GLN A 132 16.42 13.46 11.34
C GLN A 132 15.71 13.41 9.98
N GLY A 133 16.26 12.64 9.04
CA GLY A 133 15.59 12.39 7.76
C GLY A 133 14.29 11.60 7.95
N TYR A 134 13.52 11.42 6.89
CA TYR A 134 12.23 10.75 6.96
C TYR A 134 11.86 10.08 5.64
N VAL A 135 11.03 9.03 5.71
CA VAL A 135 10.57 8.29 4.54
C VAL A 135 9.07 8.47 4.41
N CYS A 136 8.64 9.03 3.29
CA CYS A 136 7.22 9.13 2.95
C CYS A 136 6.79 7.95 2.08
N GLN A 137 5.51 7.57 2.20
CA GLN A 137 4.84 6.63 1.31
C GLN A 137 3.63 7.26 0.62
N TRP A 138 3.30 6.75 -0.56
CA TRP A 138 2.09 7.10 -1.32
C TRP A 138 1.42 5.86 -1.90
N THR A 139 0.09 5.85 -1.90
CA THR A 139 -0.68 4.88 -2.67
C THR A 139 -0.75 5.31 -4.13
N VAL A 140 -0.14 4.55 -5.02
CA VAL A 140 -0.25 4.75 -6.46
C VAL A 140 -1.38 3.90 -7.02
N THR A 141 -2.33 4.56 -7.69
CA THR A 141 -3.29 3.85 -8.53
C THR A 141 -2.56 3.38 -9.79
N ALA A 142 -2.60 2.09 -10.08
CA ALA A 142 -2.02 1.56 -11.31
C ALA A 142 -2.46 2.39 -12.52
N ALA A 143 -1.50 2.79 -13.36
CA ALA A 143 -1.78 3.62 -14.53
C ALA A 143 -2.95 3.04 -15.33
N PRO A 144 -3.89 3.87 -15.83
CA PRO A 144 -4.98 3.38 -16.66
C PRO A 144 -4.36 2.60 -17.83
N THR A 145 -4.81 1.36 -18.03
CA THR A 145 -4.25 0.46 -19.02
C THR A 145 -4.22 1.17 -20.38
N MET A 146 -3.03 1.40 -20.95
CA MET A 146 -2.87 2.07 -22.26
C MET A 146 -3.50 1.31 -23.42
N ALA A 147 -4.02 0.10 -23.19
CA ALA A 147 -4.75 -0.65 -24.20
C ALA A 147 -6.11 0.02 -24.44
N PRO A 148 -6.35 0.61 -25.63
CA PRO A 148 -7.69 1.05 -25.98
C PRO A 148 -8.62 -0.17 -25.89
N THR A 149 -9.78 0.01 -25.25
CA THR A 149 -10.83 -1.01 -25.27
C THR A 149 -11.07 -1.41 -26.73
N LYS A 150 -10.81 -2.67 -27.10
CA LYS A 150 -11.12 -3.20 -28.45
C LYS A 150 -12.65 -3.32 -28.62
N ALA A 151 -13.35 -2.19 -28.66
CA ALA A 151 -14.65 -1.96 -29.29
C ALA A 151 -15.12 -0.52 -28.97
N PRO A 152 -15.57 0.26 -29.96
CA PRO A 152 -16.19 1.55 -29.69
C PRO A 152 -17.50 1.35 -28.91
N THR A 153 -17.68 2.14 -27.85
CA THR A 153 -19.00 2.35 -27.22
C THR A 153 -19.98 2.72 -28.34
N LYS A 154 -21.15 2.07 -28.38
CA LYS A 154 -22.21 2.38 -29.34
C LYS A 154 -22.44 3.88 -29.39
N ALA A 155 -22.66 4.41 -30.60
CA ALA A 155 -22.75 5.83 -30.91
C ALA A 155 -23.58 6.64 -29.88
N PRO A 156 -23.18 7.89 -29.59
CA PRO A 156 -23.93 8.76 -28.68
C PRO A 156 -25.38 8.93 -29.14
N THR A 157 -26.31 8.81 -28.19
CA THR A 157 -27.75 9.01 -28.42
C THR A 157 -27.99 10.41 -28.99
N LYS A 158 -28.53 10.49 -30.21
CA LYS A 158 -28.72 11.71 -31.01
C LYS A 158 -29.81 12.68 -30.51
N ALA A 159 -30.07 12.78 -29.20
CA ALA A 159 -31.07 13.73 -28.71
C ALA A 159 -30.69 14.33 -27.35
N PRO A 160 -30.60 15.66 -27.23
CA PRO A 160 -30.62 16.33 -25.94
C PRO A 160 -32.03 16.20 -25.34
N THR A 161 -32.13 15.61 -24.15
CA THR A 161 -33.37 15.57 -23.38
C THR A 161 -33.72 16.99 -22.93
N LYS A 162 -34.84 17.54 -23.40
CA LYS A 162 -35.29 18.92 -23.14
C LYS A 162 -35.90 19.14 -21.74
N ALA A 163 -35.53 18.36 -20.73
CA ALA A 163 -36.09 18.50 -19.38
C ALA A 163 -34.99 18.55 -18.31
N PRO A 164 -35.06 19.47 -17.33
CA PRO A 164 -34.15 19.46 -16.20
C PRO A 164 -34.43 18.23 -15.33
N THR A 165 -33.44 17.37 -15.17
CA THR A 165 -33.49 16.21 -14.29
C THR A 165 -33.57 16.70 -12.84
N LYS A 166 -34.59 16.23 -12.10
CA LYS A 166 -34.69 16.44 -10.65
C LYS A 166 -33.51 15.79 -9.93
N ALA A 167 -33.25 16.28 -8.71
CA ALA A 167 -32.20 15.90 -7.76
C ALA A 167 -31.78 14.42 -7.77
N PRO A 168 -30.51 14.11 -7.46
CA PRO A 168 -29.99 12.74 -7.50
C PRO A 168 -30.73 11.85 -6.51
N THR A 169 -31.35 10.79 -7.05
CA THR A 169 -31.87 9.68 -6.25
C THR A 169 -30.69 8.90 -5.68
N ALA A 170 -30.74 8.59 -4.38
CA ALA A 170 -29.78 7.73 -3.70
C ALA A 170 -29.55 6.44 -4.50
N SER A 171 -28.30 6.19 -4.87
CA SER A 171 -27.89 5.00 -5.61
C SER A 171 -27.97 3.80 -4.70
N SER A 172 -28.99 2.96 -4.90
CA SER A 172 -29.01 1.61 -4.36
C SER A 172 -27.88 0.82 -5.00
N SER A 173 -26.90 0.43 -4.18
CA SER A 173 -25.73 -0.39 -4.50
C SER A 173 -26.13 -1.83 -4.85
N SER A 174 -26.74 -2.02 -6.01
CA SER A 174 -26.94 -3.34 -6.61
C SER A 174 -26.04 -3.48 -7.84
N CYS A 175 -25.34 -4.60 -7.94
CA CYS A 175 -24.52 -4.90 -9.11
C CYS A 175 -25.36 -4.87 -10.40
N PRO A 176 -24.82 -4.36 -11.53
CA PRO A 176 -25.47 -4.43 -12.82
C PRO A 176 -25.81 -5.88 -13.21
N SER A 177 -26.83 -6.08 -14.05
CA SER A 177 -27.40 -7.40 -14.38
C SER A 177 -26.43 -8.46 -14.93
N ASP A 178 -25.23 -8.06 -15.32
CA ASP A 178 -24.21 -8.93 -15.88
C ASP A 178 -23.06 -9.27 -14.88
N PHE A 179 -23.18 -8.84 -13.63
CA PHE A 179 -22.16 -8.97 -12.59
C PHE A 179 -22.73 -9.72 -11.38
N SER A 180 -21.94 -10.62 -10.81
CA SER A 180 -22.21 -11.31 -9.55
C SER A 180 -21.66 -10.50 -8.38
N ALA A 181 -22.41 -10.39 -7.29
CA ALA A 181 -21.95 -9.73 -6.07
C ALA A 181 -21.17 -10.72 -5.19
N GLU A 182 -19.96 -10.35 -4.80
CA GLU A 182 -19.15 -11.04 -3.78
C GLU A 182 -18.74 -9.98 -2.74
N GLY A 183 -19.50 -9.87 -1.66
CA GLY A 183 -19.35 -8.76 -0.69
C GLY A 183 -19.71 -7.41 -1.31
N ASP A 184 -18.87 -6.39 -1.11
CA ASP A 184 -19.04 -5.05 -1.71
C ASP A 184 -18.50 -4.96 -3.15
N LEU A 185 -18.05 -6.09 -3.73
CA LEU A 185 -17.49 -6.14 -5.07
C LEU A 185 -18.48 -6.74 -6.09
N CYS A 186 -18.52 -6.16 -7.28
CA CYS A 186 -19.25 -6.69 -8.43
C CYS A 186 -18.28 -7.33 -9.43
N LEU A 187 -18.34 -8.65 -9.60
CA LEU A 187 -17.44 -9.42 -10.45
C LEU A 187 -18.15 -9.93 -11.71
N LYS A 188 -17.50 -9.89 -12.86
CA LYS A 188 -18.00 -10.47 -14.12
C LYS A 188 -16.97 -11.41 -14.69
N ALA A 189 -17.28 -12.71 -14.69
CA ALA A 189 -16.46 -13.71 -15.36
C ALA A 189 -16.61 -13.54 -16.88
N VAL A 190 -15.51 -13.24 -17.58
CA VAL A 190 -15.50 -13.14 -19.05
C VAL A 190 -14.91 -14.41 -19.62
N ALA A 191 -15.70 -15.18 -20.36
CA ALA A 191 -15.27 -16.41 -21.02
C ALA A 191 -14.48 -16.13 -22.31
N LYS A 192 -13.39 -15.36 -22.22
CA LYS A 192 -12.45 -15.22 -23.34
C LYS A 192 -11.16 -15.97 -23.02
N LYS A 193 -10.88 -17.03 -23.78
CA LYS A 193 -9.55 -17.64 -23.80
C LYS A 193 -8.60 -16.65 -24.46
N LEU A 194 -7.77 -15.99 -23.66
CA LEU A 194 -6.70 -15.14 -24.15
C LEU A 194 -5.47 -16.00 -24.43
N THR A 195 -4.83 -15.72 -25.55
CA THR A 195 -3.53 -16.30 -25.93
C THR A 195 -2.43 -15.29 -25.66
N TRP A 196 -1.19 -15.74 -25.57
CA TRP A 196 0.00 -14.99 -25.13
C TRP A 196 0.32 -13.67 -25.89
N SER A 197 -0.43 -13.34 -26.94
CA SER A 197 -0.24 -12.16 -27.79
C SER A 197 -1.45 -11.21 -27.84
N ASP A 198 -2.49 -11.50 -27.06
CA ASP A 198 -3.69 -10.65 -26.94
C ASP A 198 -3.60 -9.74 -25.70
#